data_AF-A0A7W0MT61-F1
#
_entry.id   AF-A0A7W0MT61-F1
#
_cell.length_a   1.000
_cell.length_b   1.000
_cell.length_c   1.000
_cell.angle_alpha   90.00
_cell.angle_beta   90.00
_cell.angle_gamma   90.00
#
_symmetry.space_group_name_H-M   'P 1'
#
loop_
_entity.id
_entity.type
_entity.pdbx_description
1 polymer ?
#
loop_
_entity_poly.entity_id
_entity_poly.type
_entity_poly.pdbx_seq_one_letter_code
_entity_poly.pdbx_strand_id
1 'polypeptide(L)' 'MMHTVADFERPSILFPAPRDDGRTLDDVLSGVWEDLVAHRAAACPICGGAMTPRSGSGPAAVGGACAACGTQLA' A
#
# COMPACT_ATOMS: atom_id res chain seq x y z
N MET A 1 -37.73 22.31 -23.83
CA MET A 1 -37.10 22.19 -22.50
C MET A 1 -36.15 20.99 -22.61
N MET A 2 -34.98 21.12 -23.24
CA MET A 2 -33.72 21.76 -22.82
C MET A 2 -33.09 21.07 -21.62
N HIS A 3 -32.27 20.02 -21.83
CA HIS A 3 -31.09 19.73 -21.01
C HIS A 3 -30.02 19.06 -21.91
N THR A 4 -29.04 19.86 -22.31
CA THR A 4 -27.86 19.48 -23.10
C THR A 4 -26.87 18.69 -22.24
N VAL A 5 -26.39 17.56 -22.75
CA VAL A 5 -25.37 16.67 -22.13
C VAL A 5 -23.95 17.27 -22.08
N ALA A 6 -23.82 18.59 -22.23
CA ALA A 6 -22.55 19.30 -22.34
C ALA A 6 -22.30 20.14 -21.09
N ASP A 7 -21.85 19.50 -20.01
CA ASP A 7 -21.10 20.19 -18.93
C ASP A 7 -20.30 19.23 -18.01
N PHE A 8 -20.00 18.00 -18.45
CA PHE A 8 -19.02 17.19 -17.71
C PHE A 8 -17.61 17.50 -18.17
N GLU A 9 -17.27 18.79 -18.15
CA GLU A 9 -15.91 19.27 -18.33
C GLU A 9 -15.14 18.92 -17.05
N ARG A 10 -14.66 17.66 -16.98
CA ARG A 10 -13.76 17.22 -15.91
C ARG A 10 -12.46 18.02 -16.03
N PRO A 11 -12.10 18.82 -15.03
CA PRO A 11 -10.89 19.62 -15.08
C PRO A 11 -9.68 18.72 -15.27
N SER A 12 -8.81 19.16 -16.16
CA SER A 12 -7.57 18.52 -16.58
C SER A 12 -6.73 18.14 -15.35
N ILE A 13 -6.36 16.87 -15.27
CA ILE A 13 -5.48 16.34 -14.23
C ILE A 13 -4.07 16.88 -14.49
N LEU A 14 -3.75 18.05 -13.94
CA LEU A 14 -2.38 18.57 -13.83
C LEU A 14 -1.73 17.95 -12.59
N PHE A 15 -1.62 16.62 -12.56
CA PHE A 15 -0.70 15.95 -11.66
C PHE A 15 0.33 15.25 -12.53
N PRO A 16 1.64 15.55 -12.38
CA PRO A 16 2.62 14.63 -12.91
C PRO A 16 2.30 13.26 -12.31
N ALA A 17 2.10 12.24 -13.17
CA ALA A 17 1.95 10.88 -12.71
C ALA A 17 3.14 10.60 -11.77
N PRO A 18 2.89 10.04 -10.57
CA PRO A 18 4.01 9.60 -9.77
C PRO A 18 4.84 8.65 -10.64
N ARG A 19 6.16 8.73 -10.51
CA ARG A 19 7.06 7.77 -11.16
C ARG A 19 6.97 6.46 -10.38
N ASP A 20 5.76 5.93 -10.29
CA ASP A 20 5.52 4.58 -9.83
C ASP A 20 6.20 3.68 -10.85
N ASP A 21 6.93 2.71 -10.36
CA ASP A 21 7.46 1.55 -11.08
C ASP A 21 6.36 0.68 -11.72
N GLY A 22 5.17 1.23 -11.96
CA GLY A 22 3.99 0.55 -12.47
C GLY A 22 3.31 -0.35 -11.45
N ARG A 23 3.83 -0.44 -10.22
CA ARG A 23 3.26 -1.29 -9.17
C ARG A 23 1.98 -0.71 -8.64
N THR A 24 0.95 -1.53 -8.60
CA THR A 24 -0.30 -1.22 -7.93
C THR A 24 -0.11 -1.27 -6.42
N LEU A 25 -1.05 -0.70 -5.67
CA LEU A 25 -1.09 -0.87 -4.22
C LEU A 25 -1.10 -2.35 -3.83
N ASP A 26 -1.79 -3.19 -4.61
CA ASP A 26 -1.84 -4.63 -4.38
C ASP A 26 -0.46 -5.26 -4.53
N ASP A 27 0.31 -4.91 -5.57
CA ASP A 27 1.68 -5.39 -5.75
C ASP A 27 2.58 -5.01 -4.57
N VAL A 28 2.42 -3.79 -4.05
CA VAL A 28 3.17 -3.31 -2.88
C VAL A 28 2.78 -4.09 -1.63
N LEU A 29 1.49 -4.26 -1.36
CA LEU A 29 1.01 -4.96 -0.17
C LEU A 29 1.31 -6.46 -0.23
N SER A 30 1.14 -7.09 -1.38
CA SER A 30 1.46 -8.50 -1.61
C SER A 30 2.94 -8.78 -1.37
N GLY A 31 3.85 -7.95 -1.88
CA GLY A 31 5.29 -8.10 -1.61
C GLY A 31 5.64 -7.95 -0.13
N VAL A 32 5.01 -7.01 0.58
CA VAL A 32 5.18 -6.88 2.03
C VAL A 32 4.69 -8.13 2.76
N TRP A 33 3.53 -8.67 2.37
CA TRP A 33 2.99 -9.91 2.96
C TRP A 33 3.88 -11.12 2.73
N GLU A 34 4.43 -11.29 1.53
CA GLU A 34 5.35 -12.38 1.21
C GLU A 34 6.58 -12.38 2.11
N ASP A 35 7.18 -11.21 2.34
CA ASP A 35 8.32 -11.07 3.24
C ASP A 35 7.95 -11.40 4.69
N LEU A 36 6.82 -10.89 5.18
CA LEU A 36 6.38 -11.15 6.56
C LEU A 36 6.02 -12.61 6.80
N VAL A 37 5.34 -13.27 5.85
CA VAL A 37 5.02 -14.71 5.92
C VAL A 37 6.29 -15.56 5.87
N ALA A 38 7.32 -15.11 5.15
CA ALA A 38 8.65 -15.71 5.16
C ALA A 38 9.48 -15.36 6.42
N HIS A 39 8.88 -14.73 7.44
CA HIS A 39 9.52 -14.25 8.67
C HIS A 39 10.71 -13.30 8.41
N ARG A 40 10.67 -12.55 7.30
CA ARG A 40 11.64 -11.50 6.97
C ARG A 40 11.09 -10.12 7.34
N ALA A 41 12.00 -9.16 7.53
CA ALA A 41 11.61 -7.76 7.65
C ALA A 41 11.23 -7.20 6.27
N ALA A 42 10.14 -6.45 6.21
CA ALA A 42 9.65 -5.80 5.00
C ALA A 42 9.83 -4.27 5.09
N ALA A 43 9.80 -3.57 3.95
CA ALA A 43 9.75 -2.11 3.94
C ALA A 43 8.31 -1.65 4.24
N CYS A 44 8.15 -0.71 5.17
CA CYS A 44 6.85 -0.13 5.49
C CYS A 44 6.31 0.64 4.27
N PRO A 45 5.10 0.34 3.78
CA PRO A 45 4.53 1.02 2.61
C PRO A 45 4.20 2.50 2.86
N ILE A 46 4.22 2.94 4.13
CA ILE A 46 3.87 4.31 4.52
C ILE A 46 5.11 5.20 4.67
N CYS A 47 6.16 4.70 5.33
CA CYS A 47 7.35 5.51 5.66
C CYS A 47 8.67 4.94 5.12
N GLY A 48 8.65 3.76 4.49
CA GLY A 48 9.85 3.05 4.02
C GLY A 48 10.70 2.40 5.12
N GLY A 49 10.41 2.65 6.40
CA GLY A 49 11.12 2.06 7.53
C GLY A 49 10.91 0.55 7.66
N ALA A 50 11.78 -0.13 8.39
CA ALA A 50 11.66 -1.57 8.60
C ALA A 50 10.36 -1.94 9.34
N MET A 51 9.68 -2.95 8.83
CA MET A 51 8.48 -3.55 9.40
C MET A 51 8.81 -4.99 9.80
N THR A 52 8.56 -5.34 11.06
CA THR A 52 8.86 -6.66 11.61
C THR A 52 7.60 -7.55 11.63
N PRO A 53 7.72 -8.84 11.29
CA PRO A 53 6.61 -9.78 11.35
C PRO A 53 6.14 -9.96 12.79
N ARG A 54 4.82 -10.11 12.94
CA ARG A 54 4.16 -10.42 14.19
C ARG A 54 3.65 -11.84 14.12
N SER A 55 4.23 -12.72 14.92
CA SER A 55 3.76 -14.10 15.04
C SER A 55 2.50 -14.15 15.91
N GLY A 56 1.48 -14.87 15.45
CA GLY A 56 0.29 -15.16 16.24
C GLY A 56 0.47 -16.43 17.08
N SER A 57 -0.65 -17.00 17.54
CA SER A 57 -0.66 -18.31 18.22
C SER A 57 -0.38 -19.51 17.29
N GLY A 58 -0.11 -19.27 16.00
CA GLY A 58 0.24 -20.27 15.00
C GLY A 58 1.60 -19.99 14.32
N PRO A 59 2.04 -20.88 13.43
CA PRO A 59 3.35 -20.78 12.77
C PRO A 59 3.43 -19.67 11.70
N ALA A 60 2.29 -19.12 11.26
CA ALA A 60 2.21 -18.04 10.30
C ALA A 60 2.29 -16.67 10.99
N ALA A 61 2.97 -15.71 10.35
CA ALA A 61 2.84 -14.32 10.72
C ALA A 61 1.38 -13.88 10.52
N VAL A 62 0.80 -13.26 11.53
CA VAL A 62 -0.55 -12.67 11.48
C VAL A 62 -0.54 -11.24 10.96
N GLY A 63 0.64 -10.74 10.56
CA GLY A 63 0.83 -9.36 10.12
C GLY A 63 2.21 -8.83 10.44
N GLY A 64 2.33 -7.49 10.46
CA GLY A 64 3.57 -6.80 10.74
C GLY A 64 3.35 -5.43 11.37
N ALA A 65 4.38 -4.89 12.00
CA ALA A 65 4.37 -3.49 12.44
C ALA A 65 5.68 -2.76 12.23
N CYS A 66 5.53 -1.50 11.85
CA CYS A 66 6.64 -0.58 11.72
C CYS A 66 6.88 0.15 13.05
N ALA A 67 8.08 0.02 13.61
CA ALA A 67 8.46 0.73 14.82
C ALA A 67 8.68 2.24 14.59
N ALA A 68 8.90 2.67 13.35
CA ALA A 68 9.20 4.05 13.01
C ALA A 68 7.94 4.94 12.93
N CYS A 69 6.89 4.49 12.24
CA CYS A 69 5.65 5.26 12.07
C CYS A 69 4.44 4.65 12.78
N GLY A 70 4.58 3.46 13.38
CA GLY A 70 3.49 2.78 14.09
C GLY A 70 2.47 2.09 13.19
N THR A 71 2.63 2.12 11.86
CA THR A 71 1.71 1.44 10.94
C THR A 71 1.68 -0.05 11.19
N GLN A 72 0.49 -0.64 11.06
CA GLN A 72 0.25 -2.06 11.27
C GLN A 72 -0.41 -2.65 10.02
N LEU A 73 -0.02 -3.87 9.68
CA LEU A 73 -0.67 -4.74 8.69
C LEU A 73 -1.17 -5.98 9.44
N ALA A 74 -2.41 -6.39 9.15
CA ALA A 74 -3.13 -7.49 9.81
C ALA A 74 -3.88 -8.32 8.77
#